data_AF-A0A9E0A7U7-F1
#
_entry.id   AF-A0A9E0A7U7-F1
#
_cell.length_a   1.000
_cell.length_b   1.000
_cell.length_c   1.000
_cell.angle_alpha   90.00
_cell.angle_beta   90.00
_cell.angle_gamma   90.00
#
_symmetry.space_group_name_H-M   'P 1'
#
loop_
_entity.id
_entity.type
_entity.pdbx_description
1 polymer ?
#
loop_
_entity_poly.entity_id
_entity_poly.type
_entity_poly.pdbx_seq_one_letter_code
_entity_poly.pdbx_strand_id
1 'polypeptide(L)'
;MNRKKSNLLLIAVALLGLMVTSCDKNDDDTPKGTKKTVSGEISQNTLWEAKDTIILDGYVYVKSGATLTIEPGTLIKGLSDSKACLIVERGARIVANGTAEKPIIFTSDKPVGERKPG
;
A
#
# COMPACT_ATOMS: atom_id res chain seq x y z
N MET A 1 61.83 -3.46 -28.60
CA MET A 1 63.09 -4.18 -28.26
C MET A 1 63.31 -4.08 -26.76
N ASN A 2 63.27 -5.24 -26.07
CA ASN A 2 63.71 -5.48 -24.68
C ASN A 2 62.86 -4.91 -23.52
N ARG A 3 62.50 -5.62 -22.44
CA ARG A 3 62.80 -6.99 -21.93
C ARG A 3 61.97 -7.19 -20.63
N LYS A 4 61.36 -8.39 -20.43
CA LYS A 4 61.35 -9.21 -19.17
C LYS A 4 60.63 -8.58 -17.94
N LYS A 5 59.75 -9.21 -17.14
CA LYS A 5 59.53 -10.60 -16.68
C LYS A 5 58.15 -10.71 -15.99
N SER A 6 57.61 -11.93 -16.05
CA SER A 6 56.52 -12.56 -15.29
C SER A 6 56.26 -12.08 -13.85
N ASN A 7 54.98 -12.01 -13.44
CA ASN A 7 54.56 -12.31 -12.07
C ASN A 7 53.15 -12.93 -12.03
N LEU A 8 53.17 -14.25 -11.85
CA LEU A 8 52.08 -15.13 -11.49
C LEU A 8 51.62 -14.80 -10.06
N LEU A 9 50.36 -14.39 -9.87
CA LEU A 9 49.75 -14.35 -8.53
C LEU A 9 48.41 -15.09 -8.54
N LEU A 10 48.36 -16.09 -7.67
CA LEU A 10 47.29 -17.07 -7.48
C LEU A 10 46.03 -16.44 -6.88
N ILE A 11 44.88 -16.83 -7.43
CA ILE A 11 43.54 -16.54 -6.91
C ILE A 11 43.32 -17.39 -5.65
N ALA A 12 43.21 -16.75 -4.48
CA ALA A 12 42.74 -17.40 -3.25
C ALA A 12 41.28 -17.04 -3.02
N VAL A 13 40.38 -17.98 -3.35
CA VAL A 13 38.96 -17.93 -2.98
C VAL A 13 38.85 -18.23 -1.49
N ALA A 14 38.55 -17.21 -0.69
CA ALA A 14 38.15 -17.38 0.71
C ALA A 14 36.66 -17.12 0.85
N LEU A 15 35.89 -18.20 0.76
CA LEU A 15 34.50 -18.28 1.20
C LEU A 15 34.46 -18.20 2.72
N LEU A 16 34.01 -17.07 3.28
CA LEU A 16 33.50 -17.02 4.64
C LEU A 16 32.38 -15.97 4.74
N GLY A 17 31.29 -16.23 4.02
CA GLY A 17 30.03 -15.53 4.21
C GLY A 17 29.21 -16.22 5.29
N LEU A 18 29.31 -15.78 6.54
CA LEU A 18 28.30 -16.04 7.56
C LEU A 18 27.08 -15.17 7.22
N MET A 19 26.20 -15.72 6.39
CA MET A 19 24.87 -15.14 6.15
C MET A 19 24.04 -15.38 7.41
N VAL A 20 23.85 -14.32 8.20
CA VAL A 20 22.74 -14.26 9.15
C VAL A 20 21.44 -14.25 8.32
N THR A 21 20.75 -15.38 8.27
CA THR A 21 19.35 -15.36 7.80
C THR A 21 18.54 -14.76 8.95
N SER A 22 18.41 -13.44 8.92
CA SER A 22 17.35 -12.78 9.68
C SER A 22 16.05 -13.18 9.01
N CYS A 23 15.28 -14.05 9.66
CA CYS A 23 13.93 -14.33 9.22
C CYS A 23 13.05 -13.12 9.54
N ASP A 24 12.85 -12.22 8.58
CA ASP A 24 11.72 -11.29 8.60
C ASP A 24 10.46 -12.08 8.27
N LYS A 25 9.72 -12.51 9.30
CA LYS A 25 8.31 -12.90 9.14
C LYS A 25 7.46 -11.66 9.33
N ASN A 26 7.41 -10.83 8.30
CA ASN A 26 6.37 -9.84 8.14
C ASN A 26 5.53 -10.27 6.95
N ASP A 27 4.57 -11.17 7.21
CA ASP A 27 3.48 -11.46 6.30
C ASP A 27 2.58 -10.21 6.26
N ASP A 28 3.04 -9.19 5.53
CA ASP A 28 2.26 -8.01 5.21
C ASP A 28 1.14 -8.44 4.27
N ASP A 29 -0.06 -8.63 4.84
CA ASP A 29 -1.33 -8.90 4.15
C ASP A 29 -1.80 -7.67 3.34
N THR A 30 -0.85 -6.94 2.75
CA THR A 30 -1.09 -5.82 1.85
C THR A 30 -1.19 -6.40 0.44
N PRO A 31 -2.34 -6.22 -0.24
CA PRO A 31 -2.45 -6.49 -1.67
C PRO A 31 -1.27 -5.85 -2.39
N LYS A 32 -0.54 -6.62 -3.21
CA LYS A 32 0.59 -6.16 -4.06
C LYS A 32 0.14 -5.22 -5.21
N GLY A 33 -0.90 -4.43 -4.96
CA GLY A 33 -1.50 -3.48 -5.87
C GLY A 33 -0.79 -2.14 -5.90
N THR A 34 -1.17 -1.31 -6.87
CA THR A 34 -0.72 0.08 -6.93
C THR A 34 -1.29 0.87 -5.75
N LYS A 35 -0.47 1.66 -5.05
CA LYS A 35 -0.94 2.56 -4.00
C LYS A 35 -1.47 3.84 -4.63
N LYS A 36 -2.71 4.23 -4.30
CA LYS A 36 -3.35 5.45 -4.78
C LYS A 36 -3.71 6.34 -3.59
N THR A 37 -2.97 7.44 -3.41
CA THR A 37 -3.30 8.43 -2.38
C THR A 37 -4.40 9.36 -2.87
N VAL A 38 -5.40 9.61 -2.01
CA VAL A 38 -6.54 10.48 -2.27
C VAL A 38 -6.74 11.46 -1.12
N SER A 39 -7.03 12.71 -1.47
CA SER A 39 -7.26 13.81 -0.53
C SER A 39 -8.22 14.84 -1.15
N GLY A 40 -8.84 15.70 -0.34
CA GLY A 40 -9.66 16.80 -0.84
C GLY A 40 -11.06 16.34 -1.27
N GLU A 41 -11.45 16.62 -2.50
CA GLU A 41 -12.83 16.42 -2.98
C GLU A 41 -12.93 15.39 -4.12
N ILE A 42 -13.97 14.56 -4.07
CA ILE A 42 -14.44 13.70 -5.14
C ILE A 42 -15.73 14.32 -5.67
N SER A 43 -15.59 15.17 -6.69
CA SER A 43 -16.68 15.96 -7.28
C SER A 43 -17.36 15.27 -8.48
N GLN A 44 -16.84 14.13 -8.92
CA GLN A 44 -17.35 13.35 -10.03
C GLN A 44 -17.42 11.86 -9.68
N ASN A 45 -18.21 11.13 -10.47
CA ASN A 45 -18.31 9.68 -10.32
C ASN A 45 -16.92 9.05 -10.44
N THR A 46 -16.54 8.30 -9.41
CA THR A 46 -15.19 7.76 -9.29
C THR A 46 -15.27 6.28 -8.93
N LEU A 47 -14.40 5.49 -9.54
CA LEU A 47 -14.22 4.07 -9.22
C LEU A 47 -12.91 3.89 -8.44
N TRP A 48 -12.97 3.18 -7.32
CA TRP A 48 -11.83 2.60 -6.64
C TRP A 48 -11.79 1.11 -6.92
N GLU A 49 -10.74 0.67 -7.62
CA GLU A 49 -10.60 -0.70 -8.07
C GLU A 49 -9.97 -1.59 -6.98
N ALA A 50 -10.31 -2.87 -6.98
CA ALA A 50 -9.79 -3.82 -5.98
C ALA A 50 -8.28 -4.11 -6.14
N LYS A 51 -7.74 -3.83 -7.33
CA LYS A 51 -6.30 -3.95 -7.62
C LYS A 51 -5.47 -2.86 -6.95
N ASP A 52 -6.09 -1.78 -6.47
CA ASP A 52 -5.40 -0.65 -5.86
C ASP A 52 -5.55 -0.69 -4.34
N THR A 53 -4.51 -0.25 -3.63
CA THR A 53 -4.64 0.14 -2.22
C THR A 53 -4.90 1.63 -2.15
N ILE A 54 -6.06 2.02 -1.66
CA ILE A 54 -6.44 3.43 -1.51
C ILE A 54 -5.87 3.96 -0.20
N ILE A 55 -5.12 5.07 -0.25
CA ILE A 55 -4.60 5.74 0.94
C ILE A 55 -5.36 7.06 1.10
N LEU A 56 -6.19 7.17 2.14
CA LEU A 56 -6.85 8.42 2.50
C LEU A 56 -5.85 9.32 3.23
N ASP A 57 -5.54 10.48 2.66
CA ASP A 57 -4.68 11.49 3.28
C ASP A 57 -5.53 12.70 3.66
N GLY A 58 -5.80 12.83 4.96
CA GLY A 58 -6.71 13.83 5.50
C GLY A 58 -8.16 13.61 5.10
N TYR A 59 -8.89 14.71 4.96
CA TYR A 59 -10.32 14.67 4.66
C TYR A 59 -10.55 14.46 3.17
N VAL A 60 -11.36 13.45 2.84
CA VAL A 60 -11.80 13.11 1.49
C VAL A 60 -13.32 13.25 1.43
N TYR A 61 -13.81 14.28 0.74
CA TYR A 61 -15.23 14.59 0.62
C TYR A 61 -15.80 14.05 -0.68
N VAL A 62 -16.76 13.13 -0.62
CA VAL A 62 -17.61 12.80 -1.76
C VAL A 62 -18.70 13.86 -1.84
N LYS A 63 -18.65 14.70 -2.88
CA LYS A 63 -19.51 15.87 -3.03
C LYS A 63 -20.90 15.49 -3.52
N SER A 64 -21.88 16.35 -3.22
CA SER A 64 -23.25 16.19 -3.72
C SER A 64 -23.29 15.95 -5.23
N GLY A 65 -24.10 14.98 -5.67
CA GLY A 65 -24.21 14.56 -7.07
C GLY A 65 -23.14 13.56 -7.53
N ALA A 66 -22.04 13.39 -6.79
CA ALA A 66 -21.02 12.38 -7.09
C ALA A 66 -21.37 11.01 -6.49
N THR A 67 -20.97 9.95 -7.21
CA THR A 67 -21.01 8.57 -6.73
C THR A 67 -19.60 8.00 -6.64
N LEU A 68 -19.18 7.59 -5.45
CA LEU A 68 -17.99 6.78 -5.25
C LEU A 68 -18.37 5.30 -5.29
N THR A 69 -17.89 4.58 -6.29
CA THR A 69 -18.02 3.13 -6.39
C THR A 69 -16.73 2.46 -5.92
N ILE A 70 -16.83 1.50 -5.02
CA ILE A 70 -15.71 0.76 -4.46
C ILE A 70 -15.91 -0.71 -4.80
N GLU A 71 -14.95 -1.30 -5.50
CA GLU A 71 -15.02 -2.71 -5.87
C GLU A 71 -14.88 -3.64 -4.65
N PRO A 72 -15.53 -4.83 -4.67
CA PRO A 72 -15.32 -5.84 -3.65
C PRO A 72 -13.83 -6.25 -3.58
N GLY A 73 -13.27 -6.30 -2.38
CA GLY A 73 -11.85 -6.60 -2.17
C GLY A 73 -10.92 -5.39 -2.10
N THR A 74 -11.43 -4.16 -2.30
CA THR A 74 -10.58 -2.95 -2.16
C THR A 74 -10.12 -2.77 -0.71
N LEU A 75 -8.81 -2.55 -0.55
CA LEU A 75 -8.19 -2.16 0.71
C LEU A 75 -8.04 -0.63 0.78
N ILE A 76 -8.62 -0.04 1.82
CA ILE A 76 -8.64 1.41 2.06
C ILE A 76 -7.93 1.66 3.39
N LYS A 77 -6.81 2.37 3.33
CA LYS A 77 -5.98 2.70 4.49
C LYS A 77 -6.08 4.19 4.78
N GLY A 78 -6.39 4.56 6.02
CA GLY A 78 -6.21 5.93 6.50
C GLY A 78 -4.74 6.18 6.81
N LEU A 79 -4.16 7.22 6.19
CA LEU A 79 -2.80 7.66 6.49
C LEU A 79 -2.74 8.14 7.95
N SER A 80 -1.88 7.52 8.75
CA SER A 80 -1.65 7.93 10.13
C SER A 80 -1.27 9.40 10.19
N ASP A 81 -1.65 10.06 11.28
CA ASP A 81 -1.31 11.46 11.57
C ASP A 81 -1.93 12.51 10.61
N SER A 82 -2.68 12.09 9.59
CA SER A 82 -3.37 12.99 8.65
C SER A 82 -4.81 13.35 9.04
N LYS A 83 -5.37 12.73 10.09
CA LYS A 83 -6.83 12.75 10.38
C LYS A 83 -7.65 12.22 9.20
N ALA A 84 -7.17 11.14 8.58
CA ALA A 84 -7.82 10.49 7.44
C ALA A 84 -9.30 10.20 7.70
N CYS A 85 -10.20 10.80 6.91
CA CYS A 85 -11.64 10.56 6.97
C CYS A 85 -12.25 10.59 5.57
N LEU A 86 -13.06 9.57 5.26
CA LEU A 86 -13.96 9.62 4.11
C LEU A 86 -15.30 10.20 4.55
N ILE A 87 -15.69 11.31 3.95
CA ILE A 87 -16.89 12.08 4.31
C ILE A 87 -17.82 12.08 3.09
N VAL A 88 -19.01 11.51 3.24
CA VAL A 88 -20.01 11.49 2.17
C VAL A 88 -21.03 12.60 2.45
N GLU A 89 -21.03 13.64 1.62
CA GLU A 89 -21.93 14.79 1.80
C GLU A 89 -23.39 14.43 1.47
N ARG A 90 -24.34 15.26 1.95
CA ARG A 90 -25.74 15.10 1.56
C ARG A 90 -25.90 15.23 0.05
N GLY A 91 -26.62 14.29 -0.56
CA GLY A 91 -26.80 14.22 -2.01
C GLY A 91 -25.68 13.48 -2.74
N ALA A 92 -24.60 13.10 -2.06
CA ALA A 92 -23.59 12.18 -2.58
C ALA A 92 -24.00 10.72 -2.36
N ARG A 93 -23.32 9.79 -3.03
CA ARG A 93 -23.54 8.35 -2.87
C ARG A 93 -22.23 7.58 -2.78
N ILE A 94 -22.22 6.54 -1.95
CA ILE A 94 -21.20 5.49 -1.94
C ILE A 94 -21.85 4.16 -2.32
N VAL A 95 -21.19 3.39 -3.20
CA VAL A 95 -21.56 2.02 -3.57
C VAL A 95 -20.40 1.12 -3.20
N ALA A 96 -20.54 0.36 -2.11
CA ALA A 96 -19.48 -0.44 -1.51
C ALA A 96 -20.01 -1.82 -1.11
N ASN A 97 -20.34 -2.65 -2.11
CA ASN A 97 -20.99 -3.95 -1.92
C ASN A 97 -19.95 -5.08 -1.81
N GLY A 98 -19.17 -5.10 -0.73
CA GLY A 98 -18.22 -6.20 -0.45
C GLY A 98 -18.92 -7.55 -0.22
N THR A 99 -18.19 -8.66 -0.39
CA THR A 99 -18.68 -10.02 -0.08
C THR A 99 -17.86 -10.66 1.04
N ALA A 100 -18.29 -11.82 1.53
CA ALA A 100 -17.50 -12.57 2.52
C ALA A 100 -16.14 -13.02 1.95
N GLU A 101 -16.10 -13.38 0.67
CA GLU A 101 -14.89 -13.81 -0.04
C GLU A 101 -14.02 -12.62 -0.46
N LYS A 102 -14.62 -11.45 -0.67
CA LYS A 102 -13.95 -10.22 -1.10
C LYS A 102 -14.47 -9.02 -0.30
N PRO A 103 -14.10 -8.92 0.98
CA PRO A 103 -14.54 -7.82 1.82
C PRO A 103 -13.90 -6.50 1.37
N ILE A 104 -14.62 -5.40 1.57
CA ILE A 104 -14.02 -4.05 1.48
C ILE A 104 -13.49 -3.72 2.88
N ILE A 105 -12.18 -3.47 2.98
CA ILE A 105 -11.51 -3.29 4.27
C ILE A 105 -11.11 -1.84 4.43
N PHE A 106 -11.67 -1.19 5.46
CA PHE A 106 -11.19 0.09 5.97
C PHE A 106 -10.31 -0.14 7.20
N THR A 107 -9.10 0.39 7.18
CA THR A 107 -8.11 0.21 8.25
C THR A 107 -7.14 1.39 8.30
N SER A 108 -6.25 1.46 9.29
CA SER A 108 -5.11 2.38 9.25
C SER A 108 -3.98 1.85 8.35
N ASP A 109 -3.07 2.73 7.98
CA ASP A 109 -1.84 2.40 7.26
C ASP A 109 -0.76 1.73 8.13
N LYS A 110 -1.00 1.57 9.44
CA LYS A 110 -0.07 0.88 10.34
C LYS A 110 0.02 -0.62 10.03
N PRO A 111 1.18 -1.25 10.33
CA PRO A 111 1.35 -2.70 10.25
C PRO A 111 0.28 -3.47 11.05
N VAL A 112 0.05 -4.72 10.66
CA VAL A 112 -0.82 -5.63 11.42
C VAL A 112 -0.29 -5.76 12.85
N GLY A 113 -1.17 -5.68 13.84
CA GLY A 113 -0.81 -5.73 15.27
C GLY A 113 -0.48 -4.36 15.91
N GLU A 114 -0.18 -3.34 15.10
CA GLU A 114 0.12 -1.98 15.60
C GLU A 114 -1.04 -0.99 15.40
N ARG A 115 -2.15 -1.47 14.82
CA ARG A 115 -3.34 -0.65 14.56
C ARG A 115 -4.06 -0.38 15.88
N LYS A 116 -4.24 0.90 16.22
CA LYS A 116 -5.04 1.30 17.37
C LYS A 116 -6.54 1.14 17.07
N PRO A 117 -7.38 0.83 18.07
CA PRO A 117 -8.82 0.93 17.94
C PRO A 117 -9.24 2.33 17.48
N GLY A 118 -10.24 2.39 16.59
CA GLY A 118 -10.80 3.63 16.05
C GLY A 118 -11.75 4.34 17.00
#